data_AF-A0A961SES4-F1
#
_entry.id   AF-A0A961SES4-F1
#
_cell.length_a   1.000
_cell.length_b   1.000
_cell.length_c   1.000
_cell.angle_alpha   90.00
_cell.angle_beta   90.00
_cell.angle_gamma   90.00
#
_symmetry.space_group_name_H-M   'P 1'
#
loop_
_entity.id
_entity.type
_entity.pdbx_description
1 polymer ?
#
loop_
_entity_poly.entity_id
_entity_poly.type
_entity_poly.pdbx_seq_one_letter_code
_entity_poly.pdbx_strand_id
1 'polypeptide(L)'
;MNTIAFTAAQHRGKGPGIGRLARHELSLAWRDLYAMLSANRPGRGMRILLILAVVLAGLHLLAWMILKKPIEAGLVVDHSLLVTISGMLLLPLSLMLSQAMESITRAFYTRSDLELILSSPTPANRLFVVRMLAIAVSTTALTLAICSPVFNILAFKAGTGWLAGYLVVAGIGLAATAFSIALALALFAIAGPKRTRSIAQIAAAVVGAGFVVGIQLVAIDS
;
A
#
# COMPACT_ATOMS: atom_id res chain seq x y z
N MET A 1 -20.89 -7.79 53.34
CA MET A 1 -19.49 -7.34 53.51
C MET A 1 -18.63 -8.25 52.64
N ASN A 2 -18.48 -7.97 51.36
CA ASN A 2 -17.72 -6.88 50.74
C ASN A 2 -16.20 -7.13 50.84
N THR A 3 -15.49 -6.79 49.76
CA THR A 3 -14.02 -6.63 49.61
C THR A 3 -13.28 -7.61 48.69
N ILE A 4 -13.68 -8.88 48.50
CA ILE A 4 -12.84 -9.82 47.71
C ILE A 4 -13.17 -9.84 46.20
N ALA A 5 -14.42 -9.55 45.80
CA ALA A 5 -14.82 -9.58 44.38
C ALA A 5 -14.43 -8.32 43.58
N PHE A 6 -14.10 -7.21 44.26
CA PHE A 6 -13.76 -5.94 43.59
C PHE A 6 -12.26 -5.79 43.28
N THR A 7 -11.40 -6.58 43.93
CA THR A 7 -9.93 -6.48 43.77
C THR A 7 -9.40 -7.26 42.57
N ALA A 8 -10.16 -8.22 42.03
CA ALA A 8 -9.79 -8.96 40.82
C ALA A 8 -9.98 -8.15 39.51
N ALA A 9 -10.73 -7.04 39.55
CA ALA A 9 -10.96 -6.18 38.38
C ALA A 9 -9.85 -5.14 38.12
N GLN A 10 -8.86 -5.04 39.02
CA GLN A 10 -7.86 -3.97 39.00
C GLN A 10 -6.54 -4.33 38.30
N HIS A 11 -6.34 -5.60 37.92
CA HIS A 11 -5.25 -6.02 37.04
C HIS A 11 -5.64 -6.00 35.55
N ARG A 12 -6.42 -5.00 35.12
CA ARG A 12 -6.62 -4.70 33.69
C ARG A 12 -5.31 -4.16 33.14
N GLY A 13 -4.42 -5.08 32.76
CA GLY A 13 -3.16 -4.80 32.12
C GLY A 13 -3.36 -3.80 30.99
N LYS A 14 -2.50 -2.77 30.97
CA LYS A 14 -2.42 -1.80 29.87
C LYS A 14 -2.55 -2.56 28.55
N GLY A 15 -3.61 -2.29 27.80
CA GLY A 15 -3.82 -2.89 26.48
C GLY A 15 -2.54 -2.79 25.65
N PRO A 16 -2.27 -3.75 24.75
CA PRO A 16 -1.02 -3.79 24.01
C PRO A 16 -0.71 -2.42 23.40
N GLY A 17 0.53 -1.94 23.62
CA GLY A 17 0.95 -0.65 23.09
C GLY A 17 0.84 -0.60 21.57
N ILE A 18 0.61 0.60 21.02
CA ILE A 18 0.39 0.84 19.58
C ILE A 18 1.50 0.20 18.74
N GLY A 19 2.76 0.28 19.18
CA GLY A 19 3.88 -0.36 18.47
C GLY A 19 3.81 -1.89 18.42
N ARG A 20 3.28 -2.54 19.46
CA ARG A 20 3.10 -4.01 19.47
C ARG A 20 1.98 -4.42 18.52
N LEU A 21 0.89 -3.66 18.51
CA LEU A 21 -0.22 -3.85 17.56
C LEU A 21 0.27 -3.64 16.12
N ALA A 22 1.00 -2.56 15.85
CA ALA A 22 1.55 -2.27 14.53
C ALA A 22 2.49 -3.37 14.04
N ARG A 23 3.40 -3.83 14.91
CA ARG A 23 4.27 -4.97 14.57
C ARG A 23 3.47 -6.24 14.30
N HIS A 24 2.40 -6.48 15.05
CA HIS A 24 1.55 -7.64 14.87
C HIS A 24 0.81 -7.60 13.52
N GLU A 25 0.16 -6.50 13.19
CA GLU A 25 -0.50 -6.29 11.89
C GLU A 25 0.47 -6.42 10.72
N LEU A 26 1.67 -5.83 10.82
CA LEU A 26 2.72 -5.97 9.80
C LEU A 26 3.21 -7.42 9.67
N SER A 27 3.34 -8.13 10.80
CA SER A 27 3.72 -9.55 10.77
C SER A 27 2.65 -10.44 10.15
N LEU A 28 1.37 -10.10 10.33
CA LEU A 28 0.25 -10.78 9.68
C LEU A 28 0.29 -10.51 8.18
N ALA A 29 0.43 -9.26 7.75
CA ALA A 29 0.56 -8.91 6.34
C ALA A 29 1.73 -9.64 5.67
N TRP A 30 2.87 -9.76 6.35
CA TRP A 30 4.02 -10.55 5.87
C TRP A 30 3.69 -12.04 5.72
N ARG A 31 3.00 -12.64 6.71
CA ARG A 31 2.61 -14.05 6.68
C ARG A 31 1.61 -14.33 5.57
N ASP A 32 0.64 -13.43 5.36
CA ASP A 32 -0.35 -13.55 4.29
C ASP A 32 0.31 -13.45 2.91
N LEU A 33 1.24 -12.50 2.74
CA LEU A 33 2.05 -12.39 1.52
C LEU A 33 2.85 -13.66 1.26
N TYR A 34 3.52 -14.19 2.28
CA TYR A 34 4.28 -15.44 2.15
C TYR A 34 3.36 -16.64 1.85
N ALA A 35 2.19 -16.73 2.49
CA ALA A 35 1.21 -17.78 2.22
C ALA A 35 0.70 -17.71 0.78
N MET A 36 0.43 -16.52 0.26
CA MET A 36 0.04 -16.30 -1.13
C MET A 36 1.15 -16.73 -2.10
N LEU A 37 2.38 -16.28 -1.89
CA LEU A 37 3.53 -16.61 -2.75
C LEU A 37 3.92 -18.10 -2.69
N SER A 38 3.71 -18.74 -1.54
CA SER A 38 3.99 -20.17 -1.35
C SER A 38 2.85 -21.09 -1.79
N ALA A 39 1.70 -20.53 -2.20
CA ALA A 39 0.44 -21.23 -2.42
C ALA A 39 0.05 -22.12 -1.22
N ASN A 40 0.21 -21.56 -0.02
CA ASN A 40 -0.04 -22.18 1.28
C ASN A 40 0.73 -23.49 1.53
N ARG A 41 1.89 -23.70 0.87
CA ARG A 41 2.73 -24.89 1.05
C ARG A 41 4.03 -24.57 1.79
N PRO A 42 4.36 -25.30 2.87
CA PRO A 42 5.62 -25.09 3.59
C PRO A 42 6.83 -25.47 2.72
N GLY A 43 7.96 -24.79 2.91
CA GLY A 43 9.26 -25.15 2.31
C GLY A 43 9.62 -24.51 0.97
N ARG A 44 8.78 -23.66 0.37
CA ARG A 44 9.06 -23.02 -0.94
C ARG A 44 9.83 -21.69 -0.87
N GLY A 45 10.34 -21.31 0.30
CA GLY A 45 10.99 -20.02 0.52
C GLY A 45 12.11 -19.71 -0.49
N MET A 46 13.00 -20.67 -0.75
CA MET A 46 14.09 -20.47 -1.72
C MET A 46 13.58 -20.26 -3.15
N ARG A 47 12.54 -20.99 -3.56
CA ARG A 47 11.95 -20.83 -4.91
C ARG A 47 11.27 -19.47 -5.05
N ILE A 48 10.57 -19.01 -4.03
CA ILE A 48 9.96 -17.68 -4.00
C ILE A 48 11.06 -16.61 -4.09
N LEU A 49 12.13 -16.75 -3.31
CA LEU A 49 13.26 -15.82 -3.32
C LEU A 49 13.94 -15.78 -4.70
N LEU A 50 14.14 -16.94 -5.34
CA LEU A 50 14.68 -17.02 -6.70
C LEU A 50 13.76 -16.34 -7.72
N ILE A 51 12.46 -16.60 -7.68
CA ILE A 51 11.49 -15.96 -8.59
C ILE A 51 11.50 -14.44 -8.37
N LEU A 52 11.46 -14.00 -7.11
CA LEU A 52 11.48 -12.57 -6.77
C LEU A 52 12.79 -11.91 -7.25
N ALA A 53 13.93 -12.57 -7.07
CA ALA A 53 15.21 -12.08 -7.56
C ALA A 53 15.24 -11.96 -9.09
N VAL A 54 14.71 -12.95 -9.81
CA VAL A 54 14.59 -12.91 -11.28
C VAL A 54 13.67 -11.78 -11.73
N VAL A 55 12.52 -11.61 -11.08
CA VAL A 55 11.58 -10.50 -11.38
C VAL A 55 12.24 -9.15 -11.13
N LEU A 56 12.90 -8.96 -9.98
CA LEU A 56 13.59 -7.73 -9.66
C LEU A 56 14.75 -7.43 -10.62
N ALA A 57 15.51 -8.45 -11.02
CA ALA A 57 16.55 -8.31 -12.02
C ALA A 57 15.97 -7.92 -13.39
N GLY A 58 14.85 -8.54 -13.79
CA GLY A 58 14.11 -8.17 -15.00
C GLY A 58 13.61 -6.72 -14.98
N LEU A 59 13.09 -6.26 -13.84
CA LEU A 59 12.67 -4.87 -13.66
C LEU A 59 13.85 -3.89 -13.72
N HIS A 60 15.01 -4.25 -13.16
CA HIS A 60 16.24 -3.45 -13.30
C HIS A 60 16.72 -3.38 -14.75
N LEU A 61 16.66 -4.50 -15.49
CA LEU A 61 17.01 -4.52 -16.90
C LEU A 61 16.06 -3.65 -17.73
N LEU A 62 14.75 -3.74 -17.48
CA LEU A 62 13.74 -2.93 -18.17
C LEU A 62 13.93 -1.44 -17.86
N ALA A 63 14.13 -1.08 -16.59
CA ALA A 63 14.40 0.29 -16.19
C ALA A 63 15.68 0.83 -16.85
N TRP A 64 16.73 0.02 -16.94
CA TRP A 64 17.95 0.38 -17.65
C TRP A 64 17.69 0.67 -19.14
N MET A 65 16.93 -0.19 -19.83
CA MET A 65 16.60 0.00 -21.24
C MET A 65 15.84 1.30 -21.51
N ILE A 66 14.90 1.65 -20.62
CA ILE A 66 14.10 2.88 -20.73
C ILE A 66 14.96 4.11 -20.44
N LEU A 67 15.81 4.05 -19.41
CA LEU A 67 16.55 5.22 -18.91
C LEU A 67 17.88 5.48 -19.62
N LYS A 68 18.45 4.49 -20.33
CA LYS A 68 19.76 4.63 -21.00
C LYS A 68 19.81 5.86 -21.92
N LYS A 69 18.82 6.02 -22.81
CA LYS A 69 18.78 7.12 -23.78
C LYS A 69 18.65 8.49 -23.09
N PRO A 70 17.70 8.71 -22.16
CA PRO A 70 17.62 9.96 -21.39
C PRO A 70 18.91 10.29 -20.62
N ILE A 71 19.54 9.29 -19.99
CA ILE A 71 20.79 9.47 -19.23
C ILE A 71 21.93 9.92 -20.15
N GLU A 72 22.10 9.26 -21.31
CA GLU A 72 23.14 9.59 -22.28
C GLU A 72 22.94 10.96 -22.95
N ALA A 73 21.69 11.40 -23.09
CA ALA A 73 21.36 12.74 -23.60
C ALA A 73 21.69 13.88 -22.62
N GLY A 74 22.13 13.55 -21.39
CA GLY A 74 22.42 14.51 -20.34
C GLY A 74 21.16 14.96 -19.63
N LEU A 75 20.74 14.21 -18.60
CA LEU A 75 19.60 14.55 -17.75
C LEU A 75 19.84 15.88 -17.04
N VAL A 76 19.24 16.96 -17.57
CA VAL A 76 19.12 18.23 -16.89
C VAL A 76 17.75 18.26 -16.21
N VAL A 77 17.72 18.62 -14.92
CA VAL A 77 16.46 18.80 -14.19
C VAL A 77 15.80 20.09 -14.67
N ASP A 78 15.01 19.98 -15.74
CA ASP A 78 14.22 21.07 -16.31
C ASP A 78 12.73 20.91 -15.96
N HIS A 79 11.93 21.93 -16.26
CA HIS A 79 10.49 21.90 -15.99
C HIS A 79 9.79 20.77 -16.77
N SER A 80 10.24 20.48 -17.99
CA SER A 80 9.68 19.44 -18.85
C SER A 80 9.86 18.03 -18.24
N LEU A 81 11.04 17.73 -17.74
CA LEU A 81 11.35 16.49 -17.03
C LEU A 81 10.52 16.35 -15.75
N LEU A 82 10.34 17.43 -14.98
CA LEU A 82 9.53 17.38 -13.77
C LEU A 82 8.04 17.11 -14.07
N VAL A 83 7.50 17.72 -15.13
CA VAL A 83 6.14 17.44 -15.61
C VAL A 83 6.02 15.99 -16.07
N THR A 84 7.01 15.49 -16.82
CA THR A 84 7.04 14.10 -17.30
C THR A 84 7.07 13.11 -16.15
N ILE A 85 7.93 13.33 -15.15
CA ILE A 85 8.01 12.48 -13.95
C ILE A 85 6.72 12.53 -13.15
N SER A 86 6.13 13.72 -12.99
CA SER A 86 4.86 13.87 -12.28
C SER A 86 3.73 13.11 -12.99
N GLY A 87 3.69 13.15 -14.32
CA GLY A 87 2.79 12.34 -15.13
C GLY A 87 3.04 10.85 -14.98
N MET A 88 4.31 10.41 -14.99
CA MET A 88 4.67 9.01 -14.76
C MET A 88 4.32 8.52 -13.35
N LEU A 89 4.34 9.40 -12.35
CA LEU A 89 3.92 9.08 -10.97
C LEU A 89 2.42 8.81 -10.84
N LEU A 90 1.60 9.16 -11.84
CA LEU A 90 0.19 8.77 -11.87
C LEU A 90 0.00 7.26 -11.98
N LEU A 91 0.94 6.56 -12.63
CA LEU A 91 0.94 5.08 -12.73
C LEU A 91 0.98 4.41 -11.35
N PRO A 92 2.02 4.63 -10.53
CA PRO A 92 2.05 4.08 -9.19
C PRO A 92 0.90 4.61 -8.33
N LEU A 93 0.49 5.88 -8.46
CA LEU A 93 -0.66 6.42 -7.72
C LEU A 93 -1.95 5.61 -7.97
N SER A 94 -2.28 5.32 -9.23
CA SER A 94 -3.47 4.55 -9.61
C SER A 94 -3.43 3.13 -9.04
N LEU A 95 -2.28 2.47 -9.15
CA LEU A 95 -2.05 1.13 -8.61
C LEU A 95 -2.21 1.11 -7.08
N MET A 96 -1.65 2.09 -6.38
CA MET A 96 -1.77 2.22 -4.93
C MET A 96 -3.21 2.47 -4.49
N LEU A 97 -3.92 3.33 -5.21
CA LEU A 97 -5.31 3.65 -4.95
C LEU A 97 -6.21 2.42 -5.09
N SER A 98 -6.00 1.61 -6.13
CA SER A 98 -6.73 0.34 -6.32
C SER A 98 -6.47 -0.64 -5.17
N GLN A 99 -5.20 -0.86 -4.82
CA GLN A 99 -4.83 -1.79 -3.75
C GLN A 99 -5.32 -1.33 -2.36
N ALA A 100 -5.22 -0.03 -2.08
CA ALA A 100 -5.70 0.55 -0.84
C ALA A 100 -7.22 0.37 -0.71
N MET A 101 -7.99 0.66 -1.76
CA MET A 101 -9.45 0.46 -1.76
C MET A 101 -9.84 -1.01 -1.55
N GLU A 102 -9.16 -1.94 -2.21
CA GLU A 102 -9.41 -3.37 -2.05
C GLU A 102 -9.15 -3.84 -0.61
N SER A 103 -8.01 -3.39 -0.05
CA SER A 103 -7.59 -3.74 1.31
C SER A 103 -8.49 -3.14 2.39
N ILE A 104 -8.87 -1.87 2.24
CA ILE A 104 -9.78 -1.15 3.15
C ILE A 104 -11.16 -1.80 3.13
N THR A 105 -11.65 -2.18 1.94
CA THR A 105 -12.94 -2.88 1.81
C THR A 105 -12.90 -4.21 2.56
N ARG A 106 -11.85 -5.02 2.38
CA ARG A 106 -11.70 -6.25 3.16
C ARG A 106 -11.70 -5.98 4.67
N ALA A 107 -10.90 -5.00 5.10
CA ALA A 107 -10.73 -4.68 6.51
C ALA A 107 -12.06 -4.32 7.19
N PHE A 108 -12.89 -3.49 6.55
CA PHE A 108 -14.19 -3.09 7.08
C PHE A 108 -15.24 -4.20 7.08
N TYR A 109 -15.13 -5.19 6.18
CA TYR A 109 -16.18 -6.19 5.96
C TYR A 109 -15.88 -7.57 6.57
N THR A 110 -14.68 -7.82 7.08
CA THR A 110 -14.42 -9.01 7.92
C THR A 110 -15.14 -8.89 9.27
N ARG A 111 -16.21 -9.69 9.41
CA ARG A 111 -17.21 -9.73 10.51
C ARG A 111 -16.63 -9.98 11.91
N SER A 112 -15.37 -10.38 12.02
CA SER A 112 -14.68 -10.79 13.25
C SER A 112 -14.17 -9.63 14.11
N ASP A 113 -13.90 -8.46 13.52
CA ASP A 113 -13.24 -7.36 14.24
C ASP A 113 -14.22 -6.56 15.10
N LEU A 114 -15.50 -6.53 14.74
CA LEU A 114 -16.54 -5.86 15.50
C LEU A 114 -16.80 -6.58 16.83
N GLU A 115 -16.79 -7.91 16.83
CA GLU A 115 -16.91 -8.72 18.05
C GLU A 115 -15.63 -8.64 18.91
N LEU A 116 -14.46 -8.47 18.28
CA LEU A 116 -13.17 -8.25 18.96
C LEU A 116 -13.08 -6.86 19.61
N ILE A 117 -13.66 -5.84 18.97
CA ILE A 117 -13.77 -4.47 19.52
C ILE A 117 -14.75 -4.43 20.70
N LEU A 118 -15.82 -5.23 20.66
CA LEU A 118 -16.79 -5.32 21.74
C LEU A 118 -16.32 -6.18 22.92
N SER A 119 -15.41 -7.14 22.70
CA SER A 119 -14.91 -8.06 23.74
C SER A 119 -13.51 -7.72 24.29
N SER A 120 -12.68 -6.98 23.56
CA SER A 120 -11.32 -6.64 24.00
C SER A 120 -11.24 -5.27 24.69
N PRO A 121 -10.43 -5.11 25.75
CA PRO A 121 -10.24 -3.83 26.45
C PRO A 121 -9.41 -2.80 25.66
N THR A 122 -9.28 -2.96 24.34
CA THR A 122 -8.47 -2.07 23.48
C THR A 122 -9.39 -1.08 22.77
N PRO A 123 -9.13 0.23 22.85
CA PRO A 123 -9.99 1.22 22.21
C PRO A 123 -9.95 1.08 20.68
N ALA A 124 -11.12 1.00 20.05
CA ALA A 124 -11.33 0.69 18.63
C ALA A 124 -10.56 1.61 17.67
N ASN A 125 -10.42 2.89 18.03
CA ASN A 125 -9.70 3.88 17.24
C ASN A 125 -8.23 3.51 17.04
N ARG A 126 -7.56 2.92 18.03
CA ARG A 126 -6.15 2.51 17.92
C ARG A 126 -5.99 1.35 16.95
N LEU A 127 -6.89 0.37 17.00
CA LEU A 127 -6.86 -0.75 16.07
C LEU A 127 -7.10 -0.27 14.63
N PHE A 128 -8.08 0.61 14.44
CA PHE A 128 -8.37 1.19 13.13
C PHE A 128 -7.18 1.95 12.55
N VAL A 129 -6.57 2.87 13.32
CA VAL A 129 -5.39 3.64 12.89
C VAL A 129 -4.23 2.72 12.53
N VAL A 130 -3.92 1.73 13.37
CA VAL A 130 -2.83 0.80 13.12
C VAL A 130 -3.08 -0.01 11.85
N ARG A 131 -4.31 -0.47 11.63
CA ARG A 131 -4.68 -1.23 10.43
C ARG A 131 -4.56 -0.39 9.17
N MET A 132 -5.03 0.86 9.20
CA MET A 132 -4.88 1.79 8.07
C MET A 132 -3.41 2.09 7.77
N LEU A 133 -2.58 2.24 8.81
CA LEU A 133 -1.12 2.36 8.67
C LEU A 133 -0.49 1.12 8.06
N ALA A 134 -0.90 -0.08 8.49
CA ALA A 134 -0.41 -1.33 7.92
C ALA A 134 -0.78 -1.45 6.44
N ILE A 135 -2.01 -1.06 6.06
CA ILE A 135 -2.43 -0.98 4.65
C ILE A 135 -1.53 -0.02 3.89
N ALA A 136 -1.36 1.22 4.36
CA ALA A 136 -0.52 2.22 3.71
C ALA A 136 0.92 1.73 3.51
N VAL A 137 1.51 1.13 4.54
CA VAL A 137 2.88 0.59 4.47
C VAL A 137 2.95 -0.56 3.46
N SER A 138 1.99 -1.48 3.47
CA SER A 138 1.99 -2.65 2.59
C SER A 138 1.84 -2.29 1.11
N THR A 139 0.91 -1.39 0.78
CA THR A 139 0.69 -0.93 -0.60
C THR A 139 1.86 -0.08 -1.11
N THR A 140 2.42 0.76 -0.24
CA THR A 140 3.64 1.53 -0.52
C THR A 140 4.84 0.64 -0.74
N ALA A 141 5.04 -0.38 0.08
CA ALA A 141 6.17 -1.31 -0.05
C ALA A 141 6.14 -2.05 -1.39
N LEU A 142 4.96 -2.53 -1.82
CA LEU A 142 4.81 -3.20 -3.11
C LEU A 142 5.12 -2.26 -4.28
N THR A 143 4.62 -1.03 -4.21
CA THR A 143 4.85 -0.02 -5.25
C THR A 143 6.32 0.40 -5.29
N LEU A 144 6.94 0.61 -4.13
CA LEU A 144 8.37 0.88 -4.03
C LEU A 144 9.21 -0.28 -4.56
N ALA A 145 8.82 -1.54 -4.36
CA ALA A 145 9.53 -2.67 -4.96
C ALA A 145 9.57 -2.55 -6.49
N ILE A 146 8.46 -2.13 -7.11
CA ILE A 146 8.35 -1.93 -8.57
C ILE A 146 9.13 -0.69 -9.03
N CYS A 147 9.05 0.42 -8.31
CA CYS A 147 9.70 1.69 -8.67
C CYS A 147 11.20 1.75 -8.29
N SER A 148 11.65 0.93 -7.34
CA SER A 148 13.02 0.91 -6.83
C SER A 148 14.11 0.84 -7.91
N PRO A 149 13.96 0.07 -9.01
CA PRO A 149 15.01 -0.03 -10.01
C PRO A 149 15.27 1.28 -10.74
N VAL A 150 14.21 2.05 -10.99
CA VAL A 150 14.29 3.38 -11.63
C VAL A 150 15.10 4.32 -10.74
N PHE A 151 14.75 4.41 -9.46
CA PHE A 151 15.45 5.28 -8.50
C PHE A 151 16.89 4.85 -8.29
N ASN A 152 17.17 3.55 -8.22
CA ASN A 152 18.53 3.02 -8.04
C ASN A 152 19.43 3.34 -9.23
N ILE A 153 18.94 3.14 -10.45
CA ILE A 153 19.70 3.43 -11.68
C ILE A 153 19.96 4.93 -11.82
N LEU A 154 18.94 5.76 -11.58
CA LEU A 154 19.07 7.21 -11.61
C LEU A 154 20.01 7.71 -10.50
N ALA A 155 19.94 7.14 -9.30
CA ALA A 155 20.87 7.48 -8.23
C ALA A 155 22.32 7.17 -8.59
N PHE A 156 22.55 6.03 -9.25
CA PHE A 156 23.88 5.59 -9.66
C PHE A 156 24.44 6.38 -10.86
N LYS A 157 23.59 6.80 -11.80
CA LYS A 157 24.03 7.43 -13.06
C LYS A 157 23.84 8.95 -13.12
N ALA A 158 22.86 9.48 -12.40
CA ALA A 158 22.45 10.88 -12.46
C ALA A 158 22.51 11.59 -11.08
N GLY A 159 22.99 10.91 -10.03
CA GLY A 159 23.31 11.50 -8.72
C GLY A 159 22.35 11.11 -7.59
N THR A 160 22.81 11.26 -6.34
CA THR A 160 22.08 10.76 -5.14
C THR A 160 20.74 11.44 -4.87
N GLY A 161 20.47 12.63 -5.45
CA GLY A 161 19.20 13.34 -5.31
C GLY A 161 17.98 12.53 -5.76
N TRP A 162 18.16 11.59 -6.69
CA TRP A 162 17.09 10.70 -7.17
C TRP A 162 16.59 9.71 -6.12
N LEU A 163 17.32 9.51 -5.02
CA LEU A 163 16.84 8.76 -3.86
C LEU A 163 15.66 9.44 -3.16
N ALA A 164 15.47 10.75 -3.35
CA ALA A 164 14.27 11.44 -2.88
C ALA A 164 12.98 10.84 -3.48
N GLY A 165 13.06 10.16 -4.63
CA GLY A 165 11.94 9.43 -5.23
C GLY A 165 11.30 8.40 -4.27
N TYR A 166 12.08 7.78 -3.39
CA TYR A 166 11.55 6.88 -2.35
C TYR A 166 10.62 7.61 -1.38
N LEU A 167 10.98 8.82 -0.96
CA LEU A 167 10.16 9.65 -0.06
C LEU A 167 8.92 10.18 -0.77
N VAL A 168 9.05 10.56 -2.05
CA VAL A 168 7.91 11.01 -2.86
C VAL A 168 6.87 9.90 -2.99
N VAL A 169 7.28 8.67 -3.34
CA VAL A 169 6.36 7.53 -3.45
C VAL A 169 5.77 7.17 -2.07
N ALA A 170 6.54 7.27 -1.00
CA ALA A 170 6.00 7.09 0.35
C ALA A 170 4.91 8.12 0.69
N GLY A 171 5.13 9.39 0.35
CA GLY A 171 4.12 10.45 0.51
C GLY A 171 2.87 10.19 -0.33
N ILE A 172 3.04 9.80 -1.59
CA ILE A 172 1.95 9.41 -2.49
C ILE A 172 1.14 8.25 -1.90
N GLY A 173 1.80 7.26 -1.30
CA GLY A 173 1.12 6.12 -0.70
C GLY A 173 0.28 6.45 0.52
N LEU A 174 0.79 7.33 1.38
CA LEU A 174 0.03 7.87 2.50
C LEU A 174 -1.18 8.67 1.99
N ALA A 175 -0.99 9.52 0.99
CA ALA A 175 -2.07 10.32 0.40
C ALA A 175 -3.14 9.44 -0.27
N ALA A 176 -2.72 8.44 -1.05
CA ALA A 176 -3.61 7.49 -1.70
C ALA A 176 -4.44 6.72 -0.67
N THR A 177 -3.81 6.25 0.41
CA THR A 177 -4.51 5.53 1.49
C THR A 177 -5.50 6.45 2.22
N ALA A 178 -5.09 7.67 2.56
CA ALA A 178 -5.98 8.65 3.18
C ALA A 178 -7.19 8.97 2.29
N PHE A 179 -6.97 9.14 0.99
CA PHE A 179 -8.03 9.35 0.01
C PHE A 179 -8.95 8.14 -0.10
N SER A 180 -8.42 6.91 -0.13
CA SER A 180 -9.23 5.69 -0.13
C SER A 180 -10.09 5.56 1.13
N ILE A 181 -9.56 5.92 2.29
CA ILE A 181 -10.33 5.92 3.55
C ILE A 181 -11.47 6.95 3.46
N ALA A 182 -11.16 8.18 3.04
CA ALA A 182 -12.16 9.23 2.88
C ALA A 182 -13.26 8.81 1.90
N LEU A 183 -12.90 8.21 0.77
CA LEU A 183 -13.84 7.69 -0.21
C LEU A 183 -14.71 6.57 0.37
N ALA A 184 -14.11 5.61 1.07
CA ALA A 184 -14.85 4.52 1.72
C ALA A 184 -15.87 5.07 2.74
N LEU A 185 -15.46 6.02 3.59
CA LEU A 185 -16.33 6.67 4.57
C LEU A 185 -17.45 7.48 3.90
N ALA A 186 -17.14 8.22 2.84
CA ALA A 186 -18.15 8.95 2.06
C ALA A 186 -19.18 7.99 1.44
N LEU A 187 -18.73 6.88 0.86
CA LEU A 187 -19.63 5.86 0.32
C LEU A 187 -20.48 5.19 1.40
N PHE A 188 -19.94 4.96 2.60
CA PHE A 188 -20.73 4.46 3.73
C PHE A 188 -21.82 5.43 4.16
N ALA A 189 -21.50 6.74 4.22
CA ALA A 189 -22.45 7.77 4.58
C ALA A 189 -23.59 7.91 3.55
N ILE A 190 -23.28 7.74 2.26
CA ILE A 190 -24.25 7.94 1.16
C ILE A 190 -25.08 6.68 0.87
N ALA A 191 -24.45 5.50 0.75
CA ALA A 191 -25.10 4.29 0.23
C ALA A 191 -25.53 3.28 1.30
N GLY A 192 -25.07 3.45 2.54
CA GLY A 192 -25.33 2.56 3.67
C GLY A 192 -24.58 1.22 3.62
N PRO A 193 -24.41 0.53 4.77
CA PRO A 193 -23.43 -0.55 4.95
C PRO A 193 -23.61 -1.77 4.02
N LYS A 194 -24.84 -2.01 3.55
CA LYS A 194 -25.19 -3.20 2.75
C LYS A 194 -24.71 -3.13 1.29
N ARG A 195 -24.45 -1.93 0.74
CA ARG A 195 -24.07 -1.76 -0.68
C ARG A 195 -22.65 -1.22 -0.88
N THR A 196 -21.97 -0.76 0.17
CA THR A 196 -20.66 -0.11 0.05
C THR A 196 -19.57 -1.02 -0.55
N ARG A 197 -19.60 -2.35 -0.32
CA ARG A 197 -18.63 -3.29 -0.92
C ARG A 197 -18.63 -3.26 -2.45
N SER A 198 -19.81 -3.43 -3.07
CA SER A 198 -19.90 -3.49 -4.53
C SER A 198 -19.56 -2.13 -5.15
N ILE A 199 -19.99 -1.04 -4.52
CA ILE A 199 -19.73 0.32 -5.01
C ILE A 199 -18.24 0.68 -4.86
N ALA A 200 -17.59 0.31 -3.76
CA ALA A 200 -16.15 0.50 -3.58
C ALA A 200 -15.32 -0.26 -4.62
N GLN A 201 -15.74 -1.48 -4.97
CA GLN A 201 -15.10 -2.27 -6.01
C GLN A 201 -15.30 -1.67 -7.41
N ILE A 202 -16.50 -1.17 -7.71
CA ILE A 202 -16.77 -0.46 -8.97
C ILE A 202 -15.94 0.82 -9.05
N ALA A 203 -15.86 1.60 -7.97
CA ALA A 203 -15.04 2.81 -7.92
C ALA A 203 -13.54 2.49 -8.13
N ALA A 204 -13.03 1.45 -7.48
CA ALA A 204 -11.65 0.98 -7.68
C ALA A 204 -11.40 0.53 -9.13
N ALA A 205 -12.37 -0.17 -9.74
CA ALA A 205 -12.30 -0.61 -11.13
C ALA A 205 -12.35 0.58 -12.11
N VAL A 206 -13.22 1.57 -11.86
CA VAL A 206 -13.32 2.78 -12.70
C VAL A 206 -12.05 3.60 -12.63
N VAL A 207 -11.48 3.80 -11.45
CA VAL A 207 -10.21 4.53 -11.30
C VAL A 207 -9.06 3.80 -11.98
N GLY A 208 -8.97 2.47 -11.82
CA GLY A 208 -7.96 1.66 -12.50
C GLY A 208 -8.12 1.68 -14.02
N ALA A 209 -9.33 1.46 -14.53
CA ALA A 209 -9.62 1.40 -15.95
C ALA A 209 -9.49 2.77 -16.65
N GLY A 210 -10.03 3.84 -16.04
CA GLY A 210 -9.95 5.19 -16.60
C GLY A 210 -8.51 5.67 -16.76
N PHE A 211 -7.65 5.26 -15.85
CA PHE A 211 -6.23 5.56 -15.93
C PHE A 211 -5.51 4.81 -17.07
N VAL A 212 -5.77 3.51 -17.24
CA VAL A 212 -5.23 2.72 -18.37
C VAL A 212 -5.68 3.28 -19.71
N VAL A 213 -6.97 3.65 -19.82
CA VAL A 213 -7.53 4.26 -21.03
C VAL A 213 -6.89 5.62 -21.32
N GLY A 214 -6.68 6.45 -20.29
CA GLY A 214 -6.04 7.76 -20.44
C GLY A 214 -4.62 7.67 -21.02
N ILE A 215 -3.81 6.71 -20.58
CA ILE A 215 -2.47 6.48 -21.14
C ILE A 215 -2.54 6.02 -22.59
N GLN A 216 -3.51 5.17 -22.93
CA GLN A 216 -3.67 4.69 -24.31
C GLN A 216 -4.05 5.82 -25.26
N LEU A 217 -4.91 6.77 -24.85
CA LEU A 217 -5.28 7.91 -25.67
C LEU A 217 -4.07 8.83 -25.95
N VAL A 218 -3.27 9.13 -24.93
CA VAL A 218 -2.04 9.93 -25.08
C VAL A 218 -1.04 9.24 -26.03
N ALA A 219 -0.94 7.92 -25.99
CA ALA A 219 -0.04 7.15 -26.83
C ALA A 219 -0.51 7.00 -28.30
N ILE A 220 -1.80 7.24 -28.58
CA ILE A 220 -2.34 7.21 -29.95
C ILE A 220 -2.14 8.58 -30.63
N ASP A 221 -2.21 9.67 -29.87
CA ASP A 221 -2.06 11.03 -30.37
C ASP A 221 -0.60 11.51 -30.50
N SER A 222 0.39 10.66 -30.14
CA SER A 222 1.84 10.91 -30.23
C SER A 222 2.52 10.10 -31.32
#